data_AF-A0A2H1L0I8-F1
#
_entry.id   AF-A0A2H1L0I8-F1
#
_cell.length_a   1.000
_cell.length_b   1.000
_cell.length_c   1.000
_cell.angle_alpha   90.00
_cell.angle_beta   90.00
_cell.angle_gamma   90.00
#
_symmetry.space_group_name_H-M   'P 1'
#
loop_
_entity.id
_entity.type
_entity.pdbx_description
1 polymer ?
#
loop_
_entity_poly.entity_id
_entity_poly.type
_entity_poly.pdbx_seq_one_letter_code
_entity_poly.pdbx_strand_id
1 'polypeptide(L)'
;MDLQLILALAAGIATIVVIVLATRLDAFIALLLAAVVTGIVAGQDLLSIIDSITTGFGDTLASIGIVIGLGVGIGKILEVSGAADSLARAFLRAFGKGREPWAMGTVGSLVSIPVFCDSGYVIMNPLARSIARVKKGGYVTLALALGCGMTLTHHMVPPTPGPLAATGILGADI
;
A
#
# COMPACT_ATOMS: atom_id res chain seq x y z
N MET A 1 -15.94 -30.90 8.32
CA MET A 1 -15.02 -29.92 8.92
C MET A 1 -14.32 -29.11 7.83
N ASP A 2 -13.67 -29.77 6.86
CA ASP A 2 -12.94 -29.06 5.79
C ASP A 2 -13.84 -28.23 4.85
N LEU A 3 -14.97 -28.79 4.41
CA LEU A 3 -15.89 -28.06 3.53
C LEU A 3 -16.47 -26.80 4.18
N GLN A 4 -16.76 -26.85 5.48
CA GLN A 4 -17.29 -25.71 6.22
C GLN A 4 -16.27 -24.58 6.32
N LEU A 5 -15.00 -24.90 6.56
CA LEU A 5 -13.92 -23.91 6.58
C LEU A 5 -13.66 -23.32 5.20
N ILE A 6 -13.74 -24.13 4.14
CA ILE A 6 -13.64 -23.65 2.75
C ILE A 6 -14.81 -22.71 2.42
N LEU A 7 -16.03 -23.04 2.85
CA LEU A 7 -17.19 -22.17 2.69
C LEU A 7 -17.05 -20.87 3.50
N ALA A 8 -16.52 -20.93 4.71
CA ALA A 8 -16.24 -19.75 5.53
C ALA A 8 -15.22 -18.82 4.84
N LEU A 9 -14.14 -19.37 4.31
CA LEU A 9 -13.13 -18.64 3.54
C LEU A 9 -13.75 -17.99 2.29
N ALA A 10 -14.51 -18.76 1.51
CA ALA A 10 -15.18 -18.26 0.32
C ALA A 10 -16.18 -17.14 0.65
N ALA A 11 -16.95 -17.30 1.72
CA ALA A 11 -17.89 -16.29 2.21
C ALA A 11 -17.16 -15.02 2.69
N GLY A 12 -16.04 -15.14 3.40
CA GLY A 12 -15.21 -14.02 3.81
C GLY A 12 -14.67 -13.23 2.62
N ILE A 13 -14.05 -13.91 1.64
CA ILE A 13 -13.54 -13.28 0.41
C ILE A 13 -14.68 -12.59 -0.37
N ALA A 14 -15.80 -13.28 -0.56
CA ALA A 14 -16.97 -12.71 -1.23
C ALA A 14 -17.49 -11.47 -0.51
N THR A 15 -17.52 -11.49 0.83
CA THR A 15 -17.94 -10.34 1.65
C THR A 15 -17.03 -9.14 1.42
N ILE A 16 -15.70 -9.33 1.42
CA ILE A 16 -14.74 -8.24 1.13
C ILE A 16 -14.98 -7.67 -0.26
N VAL A 17 -15.02 -8.53 -1.28
CA VAL A 17 -15.15 -8.13 -2.69
C VAL A 17 -16.46 -7.39 -2.92
N VAL A 18 -17.59 -7.90 -2.39
CA VAL A 18 -18.90 -7.27 -2.54
C VAL A 18 -18.94 -5.93 -1.83
N ILE A 19 -18.45 -5.83 -0.59
CA ILE A 19 -18.48 -4.57 0.16
C ILE A 19 -17.61 -3.52 -0.55
N VAL A 20 -16.38 -3.86 -0.92
CA VAL A 20 -15.45 -2.90 -1.53
C VAL A 20 -15.91 -2.46 -2.94
N LEU A 21 -16.48 -3.37 -3.74
CA LEU A 21 -16.90 -3.04 -5.12
C LEU A 21 -18.31 -2.46 -5.23
N ALA A 22 -19.25 -2.90 -4.39
CA ALA A 22 -20.66 -2.50 -4.48
C ALA A 22 -21.02 -1.34 -3.55
N THR A 23 -20.25 -1.09 -2.50
CA THR A 23 -20.52 -0.03 -1.53
C THR A 23 -19.42 1.03 -1.53
N ARG A 24 -19.61 2.11 -0.78
CA ARG A 24 -18.59 3.15 -0.57
C ARG A 24 -17.81 2.96 0.73
N LEU A 25 -17.86 1.77 1.32
CA LEU A 25 -17.15 1.47 2.57
C LEU A 25 -15.68 1.16 2.27
N ASP A 26 -14.80 1.66 3.15
CA ASP A 26 -13.37 1.39 3.08
C ASP A 26 -13.03 -0.08 3.38
N ALA A 27 -11.87 -0.53 2.89
CA ALA A 27 -11.37 -1.88 3.07
C ALA A 27 -11.29 -2.30 4.55
N PHE A 28 -11.01 -1.36 5.47
CA PHE A 28 -10.98 -1.64 6.90
C PHE A 28 -12.32 -2.17 7.43
N ILE A 29 -13.44 -1.52 7.06
CA ILE A 29 -14.78 -1.94 7.48
C ILE A 29 -15.14 -3.27 6.81
N ALA A 30 -14.79 -3.43 5.53
CA ALA A 30 -15.03 -4.66 4.80
C ALA A 30 -14.32 -5.87 5.45
N LEU A 31 -13.07 -5.69 5.89
CA LEU A 31 -12.28 -6.73 6.56
C LEU A 31 -12.87 -7.12 7.92
N LEU A 32 -13.33 -6.15 8.73
CA LEU A 32 -13.99 -6.44 10.00
C LEU A 32 -15.28 -7.24 9.81
N LEU A 33 -16.12 -6.83 8.87
CA LEU A 33 -17.37 -7.53 8.56
C LEU A 33 -17.10 -8.93 8.01
N ALA A 34 -16.09 -9.08 7.14
CA ALA A 34 -15.69 -10.37 6.62
C ALA A 34 -15.16 -11.31 7.71
N ALA A 35 -14.43 -10.80 8.70
CA ALA A 35 -13.98 -11.59 9.84
C ALA A 35 -15.17 -12.12 10.66
N VAL A 36 -16.18 -11.29 10.90
CA VAL A 36 -17.43 -11.69 11.57
C VAL A 36 -18.18 -12.76 10.76
N VAL A 37 -18.37 -12.54 9.46
CA VAL A 37 -19.03 -13.52 8.57
C VAL A 37 -18.27 -14.85 8.56
N THR A 38 -16.94 -14.80 8.46
CA THR A 38 -16.10 -16.00 8.45
C THR A 38 -16.23 -16.78 9.75
N GLY A 39 -16.18 -16.10 10.91
CA GLY A 39 -16.34 -16.72 12.22
C GLY A 39 -17.71 -17.40 12.40
N ILE A 40 -18.78 -16.73 11.96
CA ILE A 40 -20.15 -17.28 12.02
C ILE A 40 -20.26 -18.53 11.14
N VAL A 41 -19.78 -18.49 9.89
CA VAL A 41 -19.86 -19.64 8.97
C VAL A 41 -18.97 -20.80 9.45
N ALA A 42 -17.83 -20.49 10.07
CA ALA A 42 -16.96 -21.48 10.70
C ALA A 42 -17.56 -22.13 11.95
N GLY A 43 -18.69 -21.60 12.47
CA GLY A 43 -19.40 -22.15 13.63
C GLY A 43 -18.78 -21.77 14.98
N GLN A 44 -18.04 -20.66 15.05
CA GLN A 44 -17.52 -20.14 16.30
C GLN A 44 -18.60 -19.49 17.17
N ASP A 45 -18.41 -19.52 18.49
CA ASP A 45 -19.23 -18.75 19.43
C ASP A 45 -18.98 -17.24 19.25
N LEU A 46 -20.01 -16.42 19.43
CA LEU A 46 -19.92 -14.97 19.19
C LEU A 46 -18.84 -14.28 20.02
N LEU A 47 -18.65 -14.69 21.28
CA LEU A 47 -17.59 -14.12 22.13
C LEU A 47 -16.20 -14.51 21.62
N SER A 48 -16.04 -15.73 21.10
CA SER A 48 -14.77 -16.20 20.52
C SER A 48 -14.42 -15.49 19.21
N ILE A 49 -15.42 -15.08 18.43
CA ILE A 49 -15.21 -14.28 17.21
C ILE A 49 -14.66 -12.90 17.58
N ILE A 50 -15.27 -12.25 18.58
CA ILE A 50 -14.81 -10.93 19.05
C ILE A 50 -13.38 -11.04 19.57
N ASP A 51 -13.09 -12.04 20.41
CA ASP A 51 -11.76 -12.26 20.98
C ASP A 51 -10.70 -12.52 19.89
N SER A 52 -11.04 -13.31 18.87
CA SER A 52 -10.16 -13.58 17.72
C SER A 52 -9.86 -12.30 16.92
N ILE A 53 -10.87 -11.45 16.70
CA ILE A 53 -10.70 -10.17 16.00
C ILE A 53 -9.82 -9.22 16.81
N THR A 54 -10.09 -9.06 18.11
CA THR A 54 -9.33 -8.13 18.96
C THR A 54 -7.90 -8.57 19.15
N THR A 55 -7.67 -9.87 19.36
CA THR A 55 -6.34 -10.44 19.55
C THR A 55 -5.54 -10.36 18.25
N GLY A 56 -6.09 -10.82 17.12
CA GLY A 56 -5.39 -10.75 15.82
C GLY A 56 -5.05 -9.33 15.38
N PHE A 57 -5.97 -8.38 15.59
CA PHE A 57 -5.70 -6.97 15.32
C PHE A 57 -4.65 -6.39 16.28
N GLY A 58 -4.74 -6.72 17.57
CA GLY A 58 -3.82 -6.28 18.62
C GLY A 58 -2.39 -6.75 18.38
N ASP A 59 -2.19 -8.03 18.08
CA ASP A 59 -0.88 -8.62 17.80
C ASP A 59 -0.22 -7.99 16.55
N THR A 60 -1.04 -7.72 15.53
CA THR A 60 -0.58 -7.02 14.32
C THR A 60 -0.15 -5.58 14.67
N LEU A 61 -0.95 -4.83 15.44
CA LEU A 61 -0.56 -3.49 15.87
C LEU A 61 0.67 -3.47 16.77
N ALA A 62 0.81 -4.47 17.64
CA ALA A 62 1.96 -4.59 18.53
C ALA A 62 3.26 -4.85 17.76
N SER A 63 3.20 -5.67 16.71
CA SER A 63 4.38 -6.02 15.90
C SER A 63 4.84 -4.90 14.97
N ILE A 64 3.92 -4.24 14.25
CA ILE A 64 4.30 -3.29 13.17
C ILE A 64 3.64 -1.90 13.28
N GLY A 65 2.73 -1.68 14.22
CA GLY A 65 1.92 -0.46 14.29
C GLY A 65 2.72 0.82 14.48
N ILE A 66 3.77 0.81 15.31
CA ILE A 66 4.66 1.96 15.52
C ILE A 66 5.41 2.32 14.23
N VAL A 67 5.95 1.32 13.54
CA VAL A 67 6.72 1.52 12.30
C VAL A 67 5.83 2.11 11.22
N ILE A 68 4.60 1.59 11.06
CA ILE A 68 3.61 2.14 10.13
C ILE A 68 3.25 3.58 10.54
N GLY A 69 2.92 3.82 11.80
CA GLY A 69 2.51 5.16 12.28
C GLY A 69 3.58 6.24 12.04
N LEU A 70 4.83 5.94 12.37
CA LEU A 70 5.97 6.83 12.12
C LEU A 70 6.25 6.99 10.61
N GLY A 71 6.18 5.90 9.85
CA GLY A 71 6.37 5.91 8.40
C GLY A 71 5.37 6.81 7.70
N VAL A 72 4.08 6.69 8.04
CA VAL A 72 3.02 7.53 7.51
C VAL A 72 3.20 9.00 7.92
N GLY A 73 3.62 9.25 9.16
CA GLY A 73 3.93 10.62 9.62
C GLY A 73 5.04 11.26 8.79
N ILE A 74 6.16 10.57 8.59
CA ILE A 74 7.27 11.05 7.75
C ILE A 74 6.82 11.22 6.30
N GLY A 75 6.07 10.26 5.76
CA GLY A 75 5.49 10.33 4.41
C GLY A 75 4.63 11.57 4.23
N LYS A 76 3.78 11.88 5.21
CA LYS A 76 2.94 13.08 5.16
C LYS A 76 3.75 14.36 5.22
N ILE A 77 4.78 14.41 6.06
CA ILE A 77 5.70 15.56 6.13
C ILE A 77 6.41 15.76 4.78
N LEU A 78 6.87 14.67 4.15
CA LEU A 78 7.52 14.72 2.83
C LEU A 78 6.57 15.20 1.73
N GLU A 79 5.30 14.78 1.79
CA GLU A 79 4.23 15.21 0.91
C GLU A 79 3.96 16.72 1.05
N VAL A 80 3.68 17.20 2.28
CA VAL A 80 3.26 18.59 2.48
C VAL A 80 4.40 19.60 2.37
N SER A 81 5.63 19.17 2.63
CA SER A 81 6.82 20.03 2.49
C SER A 81 7.26 20.26 1.03
N GLY A 82 6.71 19.49 0.08
CA GLY A 82 7.18 19.52 -1.32
C GLY A 82 8.56 18.86 -1.52
N ALA A 83 9.11 18.22 -0.49
CA ALA A 83 10.39 17.53 -0.57
C ALA A 83 10.37 16.40 -1.61
N ALA A 84 9.23 15.72 -1.80
CA ALA A 84 9.05 14.73 -2.86
C ALA A 84 9.26 15.34 -4.26
N ASP A 85 8.69 16.52 -4.55
CA ASP A 85 8.89 17.22 -5.85
C ASP A 85 10.35 17.67 -6.02
N SER A 86 10.97 18.16 -4.95
CA SER A 86 12.39 18.54 -4.95
C SER A 86 13.31 17.36 -5.27
N LEU A 87 13.09 16.21 -4.61
CA LEU A 87 13.83 14.97 -4.84
C LEU A 87 13.74 14.56 -6.31
N ALA A 88 12.54 14.58 -6.87
CA ALA A 88 12.32 14.20 -8.25
C ALA A 88 13.07 15.07 -9.25
N ARG A 89 13.07 16.39 -9.04
CA ARG A 89 13.84 17.34 -9.86
C ARG A 89 15.34 17.11 -9.74
N ALA A 90 15.84 16.75 -8.56
CA ALA A 90 17.25 16.43 -8.35
C ALA A 90 17.66 15.17 -9.12
N PHE A 91 16.86 14.10 -9.07
CA PHE A 91 17.11 12.86 -9.82
C PHE A 91 17.07 13.07 -11.34
N LEU A 92 16.15 13.90 -11.84
CA LEU A 92 16.12 14.25 -13.27
C LEU A 92 17.37 15.00 -13.72
N ARG A 93 17.94 15.85 -12.87
CA ARG A 93 19.23 16.50 -13.14
C ARG A 93 20.37 15.49 -13.16
N ALA A 94 20.35 14.51 -12.25
CA ALA A 94 21.40 13.51 -12.11
C ALA A 94 21.44 12.50 -13.29
N PHE A 95 20.28 12.03 -13.76
CA PHE A 95 20.20 11.02 -14.83
C PHE A 95 20.50 11.55 -16.23
N GLY A 96 20.38 12.87 -16.45
CA GLY A 96 20.66 13.51 -17.73
C GLY A 96 19.54 13.37 -18.77
N LYS A 97 19.79 13.88 -19.98
CA LYS A 97 18.80 13.91 -21.08
C LYS A 97 18.61 12.50 -21.69
N GLY A 98 17.37 12.12 -21.98
CA GLY A 98 17.05 10.84 -22.65
C GLY A 98 16.85 9.65 -21.70
N ARG A 99 17.00 9.86 -20.39
CA ARG A 99 16.82 8.83 -19.34
C ARG A 99 15.67 9.17 -18.39
N GLU A 100 14.74 10.02 -18.84
CA GLU A 100 13.61 10.49 -18.04
C GLU A 100 12.73 9.35 -17.49
N PRO A 101 12.43 8.25 -18.24
CA PRO A 101 11.67 7.12 -17.68
C PRO A 101 12.41 6.43 -16.52
N TRP A 102 13.73 6.24 -16.65
CA TRP A 102 14.55 5.65 -15.58
C TRP A 102 14.59 6.55 -14.35
N ALA A 103 14.75 7.86 -14.55
CA ALA A 103 14.70 8.84 -13.46
C ALA A 103 13.34 8.79 -12.74
N MET A 104 12.23 8.75 -13.49
CA MET A 104 10.88 8.66 -12.90
C MET A 104 10.66 7.36 -12.14
N GLY A 105 11.14 6.23 -12.66
CA GLY A 105 11.07 4.94 -11.96
C GLY A 105 11.85 4.94 -10.66
N THR A 106 13.11 5.40 -10.67
CA THR A 106 13.94 5.46 -9.45
C THR A 106 13.37 6.43 -8.41
N VAL A 107 12.85 7.57 -8.84
CA VAL A 107 12.17 8.51 -7.94
C VAL A 107 10.93 7.87 -7.33
N GLY A 108 10.10 7.20 -8.15
CA GLY A 108 8.94 6.46 -7.68
C GLY A 108 9.32 5.46 -6.60
N SER A 109 10.34 4.64 -6.87
CA SER A 109 10.87 3.67 -5.93
C SER A 109 11.31 4.30 -4.61
N LEU A 110 12.07 5.38 -4.63
CA LEU A 110 12.55 6.02 -3.41
C LEU A 110 11.45 6.71 -2.61
N VAL A 111 10.55 7.42 -3.30
CA VAL A 111 9.46 8.17 -2.65
C VAL A 111 8.40 7.23 -2.09
N SER A 112 8.18 6.06 -2.70
CA SER A 112 7.18 5.10 -2.21
C SER A 112 7.57 4.37 -0.93
N ILE A 113 8.81 4.52 -0.46
CA ILE A 113 9.27 3.95 0.82
C ILE A 113 8.54 4.65 1.99
N PRO A 114 8.61 5.98 2.15
CA PRO A 114 7.85 6.69 3.17
C PRO A 114 6.44 7.09 2.75
N VAL A 115 6.16 7.30 1.46
CA VAL A 115 4.86 7.76 0.97
C VAL A 115 4.08 6.60 0.36
N PHE A 116 2.79 6.48 0.69
CA PHE A 116 1.92 5.49 0.05
C PHE A 116 1.90 5.64 -1.47
N CYS A 117 1.82 4.53 -2.19
CA CYS A 117 1.88 4.51 -3.65
C CYS A 117 0.78 5.38 -4.29
N ASP A 118 -0.46 5.30 -3.80
CA ASP A 118 -1.59 6.05 -4.36
C ASP A 118 -1.42 7.56 -4.16
N SER A 119 -1.17 8.00 -2.93
CA SER A 119 -0.96 9.41 -2.60
C SER A 119 0.28 9.97 -3.31
N GLY A 120 1.39 9.24 -3.23
CA GLY A 120 2.65 9.64 -3.87
C GLY A 120 2.51 9.73 -5.39
N TYR A 121 1.77 8.83 -6.02
CA TYR A 121 1.51 8.90 -7.45
C TYR A 121 0.74 10.17 -7.81
N VAL A 122 -0.31 10.52 -7.08
CA VAL A 122 -1.09 11.75 -7.31
C VAL A 122 -0.21 13.00 -7.14
N ILE A 123 0.66 13.03 -6.13
CA ILE A 123 1.58 14.15 -5.86
C ILE A 123 2.60 14.32 -6.99
N MET A 124 3.11 13.21 -7.53
CA MET A 124 4.20 13.21 -8.51
C MET A 124 3.72 13.23 -9.96
N ASN A 125 2.46 12.88 -10.22
CA ASN A 125 1.87 12.87 -11.56
C ASN A 125 1.94 14.24 -12.29
N PRO A 126 1.71 15.40 -11.63
CA PRO A 126 1.93 16.71 -12.24
C PRO A 126 3.35 16.92 -12.75
N LEU A 127 4.35 16.37 -12.04
CA LEU A 127 5.74 16.44 -12.47
C LEU A 127 5.98 15.59 -13.73
N ALA A 128 5.46 14.36 -13.78
CA ALA A 128 5.52 13.52 -14.98
C ALA A 128 4.91 14.23 -16.21
N ARG A 129 3.77 14.92 -16.03
CA ARG A 129 3.14 15.76 -17.06
C ARG A 129 4.00 16.94 -17.47
N SER A 130 4.65 17.60 -16.51
CA SER A 130 5.52 18.74 -16.76
C SER A 130 6.72 18.36 -17.63
N ILE A 131 7.40 17.25 -17.28
CA ILE A 131 8.55 16.73 -18.03
C ILE A 131 8.15 16.32 -19.44
N ALA A 132 7.03 15.60 -19.58
CA ALA A 132 6.52 15.19 -20.88
C ALA A 132 6.31 16.39 -21.82
N ARG A 133 5.74 17.49 -21.30
CA ARG A 133 5.53 18.73 -22.06
C ARG A 133 6.84 19.40 -22.47
N VAL A 134 7.80 19.54 -21.56
CA VAL A 134 9.08 20.21 -21.83
C VAL A 134 9.94 19.41 -22.81
N LYS A 135 9.91 18.07 -22.71
CA LYS A 135 10.75 17.18 -23.52
C LYS A 135 10.07 16.68 -24.80
N LYS A 136 8.81 17.05 -25.04
CA LYS A 136 7.95 16.47 -26.08
C LYS A 136 7.92 14.93 -26.02
N GLY A 137 8.04 14.37 -24.82
CA GLY A 137 8.08 12.93 -24.57
C GLY A 137 6.68 12.37 -24.24
N GLY A 138 6.54 11.05 -24.26
CA GLY A 138 5.29 10.38 -23.90
C GLY A 138 5.00 10.48 -22.40
N TYR A 139 3.96 11.23 -22.03
CA TYR A 139 3.46 11.29 -20.65
C TYR A 139 3.15 9.90 -20.09
N VAL A 140 2.51 9.05 -20.89
CA VAL A 140 2.13 7.68 -20.50
C VAL A 140 3.36 6.88 -20.07
N THR A 141 4.47 6.98 -20.81
CA THR A 141 5.72 6.28 -20.48
C THR A 141 6.28 6.74 -19.13
N LEU A 142 6.30 8.03 -18.86
CA LEU A 142 6.79 8.58 -17.59
C LEU A 142 5.88 8.24 -16.41
N ALA A 143 4.56 8.29 -16.64
CA ALA A 143 3.55 7.96 -15.66
C ALA A 143 3.58 6.46 -15.31
N LEU A 144 3.77 5.58 -16.30
CA LEU A 144 3.96 4.15 -16.09
C LEU A 144 5.27 3.86 -15.37
N ALA A 145 6.38 4.48 -15.79
CA ALA A 145 7.67 4.28 -15.14
C ALA A 145 7.64 4.67 -13.66
N LEU A 146 7.04 5.84 -13.35
CA LEU A 146 6.79 6.28 -11.97
C LEU A 146 5.95 5.26 -11.20
N GLY A 147 4.80 4.87 -11.76
CA GLY A 147 3.89 3.91 -11.12
C GLY A 147 4.56 2.57 -10.83
N CYS A 148 5.25 2.00 -11.81
CA CYS A 148 6.00 0.75 -11.65
C CYS A 148 7.07 0.86 -10.56
N GLY A 149 7.85 1.94 -10.55
CA GLY A 149 8.86 2.17 -9.52
C GLY A 149 8.24 2.21 -8.12
N MET A 150 7.12 2.93 -7.96
CA MET A 150 6.41 3.04 -6.70
C MET A 150 5.83 1.71 -6.24
N THR A 151 5.12 0.98 -7.12
CA THR A 151 4.48 -0.28 -6.75
C THR A 151 5.50 -1.36 -6.40
N LEU A 152 6.62 -1.44 -7.13
CA LEU A 152 7.66 -2.41 -6.85
C LEU A 152 8.22 -2.21 -5.45
N THR A 153 8.64 -0.99 -5.11
CA THR A 153 9.25 -0.74 -3.80
C THR A 153 8.22 -0.80 -2.67
N HIS A 154 7.00 -0.33 -2.89
CA HIS A 154 5.91 -0.41 -1.91
C HIS A 154 5.54 -1.84 -1.50
N HIS A 155 5.75 -2.83 -2.38
CA HIS A 155 5.43 -4.23 -2.09
C HIS A 155 6.64 -5.11 -1.79
N MET A 156 7.85 -4.69 -2.16
CA MET A 156 9.06 -5.54 -2.08
C MET A 156 10.11 -5.07 -1.08
N VAL A 157 10.05 -3.82 -0.58
CA VAL A 157 11.15 -3.23 0.21
C VAL A 157 10.67 -2.80 1.60
N PRO A 158 11.26 -3.33 2.69
CA PRO A 158 11.07 -2.81 4.04
C PRO A 158 11.52 -1.34 4.14
N PRO A 159 10.87 -0.46 4.93
CA PRO A 159 9.87 -0.69 5.97
C PRO A 159 8.42 -0.46 5.50
N THR A 160 8.08 -0.74 4.23
CA THR A 160 6.70 -0.55 3.76
C THR A 160 5.75 -1.54 4.45
N PRO A 161 4.47 -1.18 4.66
CA PRO A 161 3.56 -1.99 5.49
C PRO A 161 3.37 -3.43 4.99
N GLY A 162 3.40 -3.66 3.67
CA GLY A 162 3.21 -4.99 3.09
C GLY A 162 4.30 -5.99 3.50
N PRO A 163 5.58 -5.74 3.16
CA PRO A 163 6.71 -6.55 3.62
C PRO A 163 6.77 -6.73 5.13
N LEU A 164 6.56 -5.65 5.90
CA LEU A 164 6.56 -5.71 7.37
C LEU A 164 5.46 -6.62 7.92
N ALA A 165 4.26 -6.55 7.35
CA ALA A 165 3.16 -7.42 7.77
C ALA A 165 3.44 -8.89 7.43
N ALA A 166 3.97 -9.16 6.24
CA ALA A 166 4.33 -10.51 5.84
C ALA A 166 5.40 -11.11 6.78
N THR A 167 6.42 -10.35 7.13
CA THR A 167 7.51 -10.84 7.99
C THR A 167 7.08 -10.95 9.45
N GLY A 168 6.25 -10.03 9.94
CA GLY A 168 5.62 -10.11 11.25
C GLY A 168 4.75 -11.36 11.41
N ILE A 169 3.96 -11.71 10.38
CA ILE A 169 3.13 -12.94 10.39
C ILE A 169 3.98 -14.21 10.33
N LEU A 170 5.04 -14.20 9.53
CA LEU A 170 5.91 -15.38 9.34
C LEU A 170 6.96 -15.55 10.46
N GLY A 171 7.10 -14.57 11.37
CA GLY A 171 8.17 -14.55 12.37
C GLY A 171 9.56 -14.49 11.74
N ALA A 172 9.67 -13.94 10.53
CA ALA A 172 10.92 -13.85 9.78
C ALA A 172 11.66 -12.55 10.13
N ASP A 173 12.98 -12.65 10.25
CA ASP A 173 13.86 -11.49 10.50
C ASP A 173 14.06 -10.67 9.20
N ILE A 174 14.11 -9.35 9.32
CA ILE A 174 14.23 -8.39 8.20
C ILE A 174 15.27 -7.30 8.46
#